data_AF-A0A975TCN6-F1
#
_entry.id   AF-A0A975TCN6-F1
#
_cell.length_a   1.000
_cell.length_b   1.000
_cell.length_c   1.000
_cell.angle_alpha   90.00
_cell.angle_beta   90.00
_cell.angle_gamma   90.00
#
_symmetry.space_group_name_H-M   'P 1'
#
loop_
_entity.id
_entity.type
_entity.pdbx_description
1 polymer ?
#
loop_
_entity_poly.entity_id
_entity_poly.type
_entity_poly.pdbx_seq_one_letter_code
_entity_poly.pdbx_strand_id
1 'polypeptide(L)'
;MSNDELALIAELAELGIKHNPAKIVKIAKQADGKIVFLEEGNTEAGLQHILEEHSSQFAEQGIEAEQIPDVVITALTEGKIIGYQGRKKTRIIYEVRLNSKTHYIAVTVSDNGYIVGANPRTSA
;
A
#
# COMPACT_ATOMS: atom_id res chain seq x y z
N MET A 1 10.59 13.66 0.01
CA MET A 1 9.16 13.95 0.23
C MET A 1 8.79 15.20 -0.55
N SER A 2 7.63 15.19 -1.21
CA SER A 2 7.04 16.35 -1.88
C SER A 2 6.28 17.25 -0.90
N ASN A 3 5.92 18.47 -1.32
CA ASN A 3 5.07 19.36 -0.52
C ASN A 3 3.69 18.74 -0.25
N ASP A 4 3.15 17.97 -1.19
CA ASP A 4 1.86 17.31 -1.03
C ASP A 4 1.94 16.19 0.03
N GLU A 5 3.02 15.41 0.03
CA GLU A 5 3.25 14.39 1.06
C GLU A 5 3.38 15.03 2.46
N LEU A 6 4.07 16.17 2.57
CA LEU A 6 4.18 16.92 3.83
C LEU A 6 2.83 17.45 4.32
N ALA A 7 1.98 17.94 3.41
CA ALA A 7 0.64 18.39 3.75
C ALA A 7 -0.24 17.24 4.28
N LEU A 8 -0.16 16.05 3.67
CA LEU A 8 -0.89 14.87 4.15
C LEU A 8 -0.38 14.39 5.52
N ILE A 9 0.91 14.47 5.79
CA ILE A 9 1.47 14.17 7.12
C ILE A 9 0.94 15.16 8.17
N ALA A 10 0.90 16.45 7.84
CA ALA A 10 0.29 17.45 8.73
C ALA A 10 -1.19 17.15 8.98
N GLU A 11 -1.94 16.77 7.95
CA GLU A 11 -3.36 16.39 8.08
C GLU A 11 -3.55 15.14 8.96
N LEU A 12 -2.68 14.13 8.86
CA LEU A 12 -2.69 12.98 9.78
C LEU A 12 -2.54 13.44 11.24
N ALA A 13 -1.66 14.41 11.50
CA ALA A 13 -1.42 14.94 12.84
C ALA A 13 -2.63 15.75 13.36
N GLU A 14 -3.22 16.59 12.51
CA GLU A 14 -4.44 17.35 12.83
C GLU A 14 -5.63 16.43 13.14
N LEU A 15 -5.75 15.31 12.43
CA LEU A 15 -6.78 14.29 12.66
C LEU A 15 -6.48 13.40 13.88
N GLY A 16 -5.34 13.57 14.55
CA GLY A 16 -4.94 12.75 15.69
C GLY A 16 -4.65 11.29 15.34
N ILE A 17 -4.36 11.00 14.07
CA ILE A 17 -4.05 9.65 13.60
C ILE A 17 -2.63 9.31 14.06
N LYS A 18 -2.48 8.16 14.75
CA LYS A 18 -1.16 7.68 15.17
C LYS A 18 -0.32 7.31 13.95
N HIS A 19 0.83 7.97 13.81
CA HIS A 19 1.85 7.73 12.79
C HIS A 19 3.22 8.21 13.28
N ASN A 20 4.30 7.82 12.60
CA ASN A 20 5.63 8.38 12.77
C ASN A 20 6.08 9.07 11.47
N PRO A 21 6.06 10.42 11.42
CA PRO A 21 6.43 11.18 10.22
C PRO A 21 7.78 10.79 9.61
N ALA A 22 8.78 10.52 10.45
CA ALA A 22 10.13 10.19 10.00
C ALA A 22 10.25 8.78 9.40
N LYS A 23 9.23 7.94 9.57
CA LYS A 23 9.19 6.56 9.10
C LYS A 23 8.24 6.35 7.94
N ILE A 24 7.48 7.37 7.53
CA ILE A 24 6.62 7.30 6.35
C ILE A 24 7.49 7.20 5.10
N VAL A 25 7.30 6.13 4.35
CA VAL A 25 7.96 5.89 3.06
C VAL A 25 7.10 6.44 1.92
N LYS A 26 5.78 6.23 2.00
CA LYS A 26 4.80 6.72 1.04
C LYS A 26 3.50 7.09 1.73
N ILE A 27 2.81 8.10 1.20
CA ILE A 27 1.52 8.56 1.69
C ILE A 27 0.69 9.08 0.52
N ALA A 28 -0.61 8.82 0.54
CA ALA A 28 -1.54 9.32 -0.45
C ALA A 28 -2.93 9.51 0.13
N LYS A 29 -3.75 10.32 -0.54
CA LYS A 29 -5.17 10.47 -0.26
C LYS A 29 -5.97 9.78 -1.35
N GLN A 30 -6.87 8.89 -0.97
CA GLN A 30 -7.78 8.19 -1.86
C GLN A 30 -8.91 9.13 -2.32
N ALA A 31 -9.65 8.73 -3.36
CA ALA A 31 -10.74 9.54 -3.93
C ALA A 31 -11.90 9.80 -2.94
N ASP A 32 -12.06 8.96 -1.92
CA ASP A 32 -13.04 9.14 -0.84
C ASP A 32 -12.53 10.05 0.29
N GLY A 33 -11.31 10.60 0.16
CA GLY A 33 -10.67 11.46 1.13
C GLY A 33 -9.88 10.72 2.21
N LYS A 34 -9.92 9.38 2.27
CA LYS A 34 -9.14 8.61 3.24
C LYS A 34 -7.64 8.75 2.95
N ILE A 35 -6.85 9.10 3.96
CA ILE A 35 -5.39 9.09 3.86
C ILE A 35 -4.90 7.66 4.15
N VAL A 36 -4.03 7.16 3.27
CA VAL A 36 -3.32 5.89 3.44
C VAL A 36 -1.83 6.14 3.46
N PHE A 37 -1.11 5.43 4.32
CA PHE A 37 0.32 5.63 4.50
C PHE A 37 1.05 4.33 4.79
N LEU A 38 2.24 4.21 4.20
CA LEU A 38 3.16 3.10 4.38
C LEU A 38 4.37 3.62 5.17
N GLU A 39 4.63 3.01 6.32
CA GLU A 39 5.86 3.25 7.09
C GLU A 39 6.89 2.13 6.82
N GLU A 40 8.15 2.39 7.18
CA GLU A 40 9.22 1.38 7.20
C GLU A 40 8.74 0.08 7.86
N GLY A 41 8.03 0.20 8.98
CA GLY A 41 7.40 -0.92 9.66
C GLY A 41 8.40 -1.82 10.40
N ASN A 42 8.03 -3.10 10.52
CA ASN A 42 8.82 -4.17 11.11
C ASN A 42 8.50 -5.50 10.41
N THR A 43 8.96 -6.63 10.96
CA THR A 43 8.73 -7.97 10.39
C THR A 43 7.24 -8.39 10.33
N GLU A 44 6.37 -7.75 11.12
CA GLU A 44 4.94 -8.09 11.20
C GLU A 44 4.04 -7.15 10.39
N ALA A 45 4.46 -5.91 10.11
CA ALA A 45 3.67 -4.92 9.37
C ALA A 45 4.52 -3.85 8.70
N GLY A 46 3.99 -3.24 7.64
CA GLY A 46 4.63 -2.14 6.90
C GLY A 46 5.61 -2.63 5.84
N LEU A 47 6.50 -1.75 5.38
CA LEU A 47 7.36 -2.05 4.23
C LEU A 47 8.30 -3.24 4.49
N GLN A 48 8.91 -3.32 5.66
CA GLN A 48 9.82 -4.42 6.00
C GLN A 48 9.13 -5.79 5.86
N HIS A 49 7.95 -5.95 6.46
CA HIS A 49 7.14 -7.17 6.30
C HIS A 49 6.86 -7.51 4.83
N ILE A 50 6.48 -6.51 4.02
CA ILE A 50 6.20 -6.71 2.59
C ILE A 50 7.46 -7.18 1.84
N LEU A 51 8.61 -6.58 2.12
CA LEU A 51 9.85 -6.93 1.45
C LEU A 51 10.34 -8.31 1.86
N GLU A 52 10.33 -8.64 3.15
CA GLU A 52 10.81 -9.92 3.66
C GLU A 52 9.94 -11.09 3.18
N GLU A 53 8.61 -10.94 3.21
CA GLU A 53 7.69 -12.05 2.94
C GLU A 53 7.25 -12.14 1.46
N HIS A 54 7.29 -11.02 0.72
CA HIS A 54 6.61 -10.94 -0.58
C HIS A 54 7.46 -10.37 -1.72
N SER A 55 8.67 -9.87 -1.48
CA SER A 55 9.51 -9.28 -2.56
C SER A 55 9.79 -10.25 -3.71
N SER A 56 10.08 -11.52 -3.41
CA SER A 56 10.30 -12.56 -4.44
C SER A 56 9.07 -12.78 -5.30
N GLN A 57 7.87 -12.74 -4.71
CA GLN A 57 6.61 -12.89 -5.42
C GLN A 57 6.32 -11.68 -6.33
N PHE A 58 6.72 -10.48 -5.91
CA PHE A 58 6.62 -9.28 -6.75
C PHE A 58 7.60 -9.37 -7.93
N ALA A 59 8.84 -9.82 -7.67
CA ALA A 59 9.86 -10.00 -8.70
C ALA A 59 9.43 -11.04 -9.77
N GLU A 60 8.76 -12.13 -9.37
CA GLU A 60 8.16 -13.10 -10.30
C GLU A 60 7.13 -12.47 -11.26
N GLN A 61 6.53 -11.34 -10.87
CA GLN A 61 5.63 -10.56 -11.72
C GLN A 61 6.31 -9.43 -12.50
N GLY A 62 7.61 -9.21 -12.30
CA GLY A 62 8.38 -8.13 -12.91
C GLY A 62 8.27 -6.80 -12.16
N ILE A 63 8.05 -6.84 -10.84
CA ILE A 63 8.05 -5.67 -9.96
C ILE A 63 9.25 -5.82 -9.02
N GLU A 64 10.25 -4.95 -9.18
CA GLU A 64 11.44 -4.93 -8.33
C GLU A 64 11.13 -4.39 -6.94
N ALA A 65 11.96 -4.74 -5.95
CA ALA A 65 11.73 -4.40 -4.54
C ALA A 65 11.54 -2.90 -4.31
N GLU A 66 12.32 -2.08 -5.02
CA GLU A 66 12.30 -0.62 -4.93
C GLU A 66 10.99 -0.01 -5.49
N GLN A 67 10.29 -0.74 -6.36
CA GLN A 67 9.03 -0.30 -6.95
C GLN A 67 7.82 -0.63 -6.07
N ILE A 68 7.96 -1.56 -5.12
CA ILE A 68 6.85 -2.06 -4.31
C ILE A 68 6.10 -0.93 -3.57
N PRO A 69 6.76 0.04 -2.89
CA PRO A 69 6.04 1.13 -2.23
C PRO A 69 5.12 1.90 -3.18
N ASP A 70 5.61 2.24 -4.37
CA ASP A 70 4.85 2.97 -5.38
C ASP A 70 3.68 2.14 -5.92
N VAL A 71 3.93 0.86 -6.25
CA VAL A 71 2.89 -0.05 -6.72
C VAL A 71 1.76 -0.20 -5.71
N VAL A 72 2.08 -0.28 -4.42
CA VAL A 72 1.07 -0.39 -3.35
C VAL A 72 0.23 0.88 -3.26
N ILE A 73 0.83 2.07 -3.38
CA ILE A 73 0.08 3.33 -3.41
C ILE A 73 -0.80 3.39 -4.65
N THR A 74 -0.28 3.10 -5.84
CA THR A 74 -1.05 3.08 -7.09
C THR A 74 -2.23 2.12 -7.00
N ALA A 75 -2.06 0.95 -6.37
CA ALA A 75 -3.16 0.03 -6.11
C ALA A 75 -4.28 0.66 -5.28
N LEU A 76 -3.94 1.41 -4.24
CA LEU A 76 -4.92 2.05 -3.36
C LEU A 76 -5.59 3.28 -3.98
N THR A 77 -4.89 4.04 -4.83
CA THR A 77 -5.39 5.31 -5.36
C THR A 77 -6.03 5.17 -6.74
N GLU A 78 -5.54 4.27 -7.57
CA GLU A 78 -5.93 4.12 -8.98
C GLU A 78 -6.49 2.72 -9.30
N GLY A 79 -6.23 1.74 -8.43
CA GLY A 79 -6.62 0.36 -8.66
C GLY A 79 -8.13 0.15 -8.62
N LYS A 80 -8.61 -0.71 -9.51
CA LYS A 80 -9.99 -1.17 -9.50
C LYS A 80 -10.15 -2.30 -8.48
N ILE A 81 -11.08 -2.16 -7.55
CA ILE A 81 -11.43 -3.26 -6.63
C ILE A 81 -12.09 -4.39 -7.42
N ILE A 82 -11.51 -5.59 -7.34
CA ILE A 82 -12.00 -6.77 -8.05
C ILE A 82 -12.36 -7.93 -7.13
N GLY A 83 -11.96 -7.88 -5.86
CA GLY A 83 -12.17 -8.99 -4.95
C GLY A 83 -11.56 -8.77 -3.58
N TYR A 84 -11.54 -9.86 -2.81
CA TYR A 84 -11.00 -9.89 -1.45
C TYR A 84 -10.23 -11.19 -1.21
N GLN A 85 -9.08 -11.08 -0.53
CA GLN A 85 -8.27 -12.21 -0.09
C GLN A 85 -8.60 -12.58 1.36
N GLY A 86 -8.62 -13.88 1.63
CA GLY A 86 -8.80 -14.45 2.97
C GLY A 86 -10.26 -14.62 3.40
N ARG A 87 -10.49 -15.49 4.39
CA ARG A 87 -11.85 -15.88 4.83
C ARG A 87 -12.66 -14.71 5.39
N LYS A 88 -12.00 -13.78 6.08
CA LYS A 88 -12.63 -12.59 6.66
C LYS A 88 -12.85 -11.45 5.65
N LYS A 89 -12.38 -11.60 4.40
CA LYS A 89 -12.47 -10.60 3.32
C LYS A 89 -11.97 -9.20 3.73
N THR A 90 -10.96 -9.14 4.58
CA THR A 90 -10.40 -7.87 5.10
C THR A 90 -9.31 -7.30 4.19
N ARG A 91 -8.78 -8.10 3.26
CA ARG A 91 -7.70 -7.70 2.35
C ARG A 91 -8.27 -7.50 0.95
N ILE A 92 -8.32 -6.26 0.48
CA ILE A 92 -8.89 -5.92 -0.83
C ILE A 92 -7.89 -6.30 -1.92
N ILE A 93 -8.38 -6.84 -3.04
CA ILE A 93 -7.58 -7.11 -4.25
C ILE A 93 -7.89 -6.02 -5.28
N TYR A 94 -6.83 -5.36 -5.72
CA TYR A 94 -6.86 -4.29 -6.72
C TYR A 94 -6.28 -4.78 -8.04
N GLU A 95 -6.98 -4.50 -9.14
CA GLU A 95 -6.43 -4.55 -10.49
C GLU A 95 -5.74 -3.23 -10.82
N VAL A 96 -4.46 -3.27 -11.17
CA VAL A 96 -3.68 -2.10 -11.61
C VAL A 96 -2.99 -2.38 -12.93
N ARG A 97 -2.84 -1.34 -13.75
CA ARG A 97 -2.11 -1.41 -15.01
C ARG A 97 -0.76 -0.72 -14.87
N LEU A 98 0.32 -1.48 -14.89
CA LEU A 98 1.69 -1.00 -14.78
C LEU A 98 2.47 -1.43 -16.02
N ASN A 99 3.19 -0.52 -16.68
CA ASN A 99 4.00 -0.82 -17.87
C ASN A 99 3.25 -1.63 -18.94
N SER A 100 1.98 -1.27 -19.18
CA SER A 100 1.07 -1.98 -20.10
C SER A 100 0.67 -3.41 -19.72
N LYS A 101 1.08 -3.90 -18.54
CA LYS A 101 0.70 -5.19 -17.96
C LYS A 101 -0.34 -4.99 -16.84
N THR A 102 -1.26 -5.95 -16.73
CA THR A 102 -2.22 -5.99 -15.62
C THR A 102 -1.62 -6.76 -14.45
N HIS A 103 -1.70 -6.19 -13.26
CA HIS A 103 -1.28 -6.80 -11.99
C HIS A 103 -2.44 -6.81 -11.02
N TYR A 104 -2.42 -7.79 -10.11
CA TYR A 104 -3.39 -7.91 -9.04
C TYR A 104 -2.66 -7.81 -7.71
N ILE A 105 -2.94 -6.76 -6.94
CA ILE A 105 -2.26 -6.49 -5.68
C ILE A 105 -3.26 -6.57 -4.54
N ALA A 106 -3.00 -7.47 -3.59
CA ALA A 106 -3.81 -7.61 -2.40
C ALA A 106 -3.23 -6.76 -1.27
N VAL A 107 -3.97 -5.77 -0.78
CA VAL A 107 -3.48 -4.81 0.22
C VAL A 107 -4.34 -4.87 1.49
N THR A 108 -3.66 -4.96 2.64
CA THR A 108 -4.28 -4.83 3.95
C THR A 108 -4.01 -3.43 4.47
N VAL A 109 -5.09 -2.65 4.64
CA VAL A 109 -5.04 -1.32 5.24
C VAL A 109 -5.83 -1.37 6.54
N SER A 110 -5.23 -0.91 7.61
CA SER A 110 -5.91 -0.79 8.90
C SER A 110 -6.89 0.40 8.90
N ASP A 111 -7.73 0.48 9.93
CA ASP A 111 -8.81 1.47 9.97
C ASP A 111 -8.30 2.91 9.88
N ASN A 112 -7.14 3.21 10.50
CA ASN A 112 -6.52 4.53 10.50
C ASN A 112 -5.78 4.89 9.19
N GLY A 113 -5.74 4.00 8.20
CA GLY A 113 -5.03 4.21 6.94
C GLY A 113 -3.62 3.63 6.87
N TYR A 114 -3.09 3.06 7.96
CA TYR A 114 -1.78 2.43 7.94
C TYR A 114 -1.81 1.14 7.10
N ILE A 115 -0.88 1.05 6.15
CA ILE A 115 -0.71 -0.09 5.26
C ILE A 115 0.08 -1.17 6.01
N VAL A 116 -0.61 -2.26 6.35
CA VAL A 116 -0.05 -3.37 7.14
C VAL A 116 0.74 -4.32 6.25
N GLY A 117 0.25 -4.62 5.04
CA GLY A 117 0.91 -5.56 4.15
C GLY A 117 0.34 -5.57 2.73
N ALA A 118 1.14 -6.04 1.78
CA ALA A 118 0.80 -6.14 0.37
C ALA A 118 1.46 -7.41 -0.23
N ASN A 119 0.76 -8.11 -1.12
CA ASN A 119 1.32 -9.23 -1.88
C ASN A 119 0.71 -9.24 -3.27
N PRO A 120 1.43 -9.71 -4.29
CA PRO A 120 0.88 -9.85 -5.62
C PRO A 120 0.02 -11.13 -5.70
N ARG A 121 -0.88 -11.17 -6.68
CA ARG A 121 -1.75 -12.30 -6.98
C ARG A 121 -1.63 -12.66 -8.46
N THR A 122 -1.77 -13.93 -8.80
CA THR A 122 -1.78 -14.41 -10.19
C THR A 122 -3.18 -14.35 -10.82
N SER A 123 -4.21 -14.09 -9.99
CA SER A 123 -5.61 -14.00 -10.38
C SER A 123 -6.38 -13.08 -9.43
N ALA A 124 -7.54 -12.63 -9.91
CA ALA A 124 -8.54 -11.89 -9.13
C ALA A 124 -8.94 -12.58 -7.82
#